data_AF-E9I878-F1
#
_entry.id   AF-E9I878-F1
#
_cell.length_a   1.000
_cell.length_b   1.000
_cell.length_c   1.000
_cell.angle_alpha   90.00
_cell.angle_beta   90.00
_cell.angle_gamma   90.00
#
_symmetry.space_group_name_H-M   'P 1'
#
loop_
_entity.id
_entity.type
_entity.pdbx_description
1 polymer ?
#
loop_
_entity_poly.entity_id
_entity_poly.type
_entity_poly.pdbx_seq_one_letter_code
_entity_poly.pdbx_strand_id
1 'polypeptide(L)'
;MCFATAEVIFDSQHLKHEYEYKIVALKQVKSYKVLKIDTCEDSGDTKEQKGVLYLLLGSQHSSIITQGDLNVMVSLGPAIVLSKPSEKLSVIRLKQGIVDTINKNFCLNTLELKISDTCLAAARTLWKHLPQPALPQPDQNEIEEGAQKLKQLNRSNLAAYNNLLDELLRCILEEPLHWRHRLMAMTFIKDLVHPNQPYSAKLVRYFLQALIHDSLEERKIATRVVTFMLKQQKRKHIKVYRIFLNKSYKIRSLRCFWGNSNQFLKNSLKCYERYSNNKTRIQSISNK
;
A
#
# COMPACT_ATOMS: atom_id res chain seq x y z
N MET A 1 14.77 -30.62 10.70
CA MET A 1 13.63 -31.27 10.01
C MET A 1 12.27 -31.03 10.68
N CYS A 2 12.15 -30.35 11.84
CA CYS A 2 10.86 -30.22 12.54
C CYS A 2 10.06 -28.93 12.28
N PHE A 3 10.69 -27.85 11.79
CA PHE A 3 9.99 -26.56 11.60
C PHE A 3 9.17 -26.49 10.29
N ALA A 4 9.71 -27.01 9.18
CA ALA A 4 9.04 -26.95 7.88
C ALA A 4 7.76 -27.83 7.84
N THR A 5 7.76 -28.96 8.54
CA THR A 5 6.57 -29.81 8.71
C THR A 5 5.54 -29.17 9.62
N ALA A 6 5.97 -28.49 10.69
CA ALA A 6 5.07 -27.72 11.55
C ALA A 6 4.42 -26.54 10.80
N GLU A 7 5.16 -25.86 9.92
CA GLU A 7 4.67 -24.76 9.07
C GLU A 7 3.57 -25.21 8.11
N VAL A 8 3.77 -26.33 7.39
CA VAL A 8 2.77 -26.88 6.47
C VAL A 8 1.49 -27.32 7.19
N ILE A 9 1.62 -27.90 8.39
CA ILE A 9 0.48 -28.30 9.21
C ILE A 9 -0.27 -27.06 9.74
N PHE A 10 0.46 -26.03 10.16
CA PHE A 10 -0.10 -24.77 10.64
C PHE A 10 -0.87 -24.03 9.53
N ASP A 11 -0.28 -23.89 8.33
CA ASP A 11 -0.94 -23.28 7.17
C ASP A 11 -2.18 -24.08 6.72
N SER A 12 -2.12 -25.42 6.78
CA SER A 12 -3.24 -26.30 6.39
C SER A 12 -4.42 -26.26 7.38
N GLN A 13 -4.17 -26.01 8.67
CA GLN A 13 -5.24 -25.88 9.67
C GLN A 13 -5.87 -24.49 9.67
N HIS A 14 -5.12 -23.43 9.37
CA HIS A 14 -5.65 -22.06 9.40
C HIS A 14 -6.54 -21.67 8.22
N LEU A 15 -6.40 -22.31 7.06
CA LEU A 15 -7.31 -22.14 5.93
C LEU A 15 -8.78 -22.53 6.25
N LYS A 16 -9.04 -23.23 7.36
CA LYS A 16 -10.38 -23.71 7.75
C LYS A 16 -11.16 -22.79 8.69
N HIS A 17 -10.53 -21.80 9.34
CA HIS A 17 -11.19 -20.95 10.35
C HIS A 17 -10.77 -19.47 10.23
N GLU A 18 -11.64 -18.65 9.62
CA GLU A 18 -11.43 -17.23 9.29
C GLU A 18 -11.13 -16.32 10.51
N TYR A 19 -11.53 -16.74 11.73
CA TYR A 19 -11.39 -15.96 12.96
C TYR A 19 -10.24 -16.40 13.89
N GLU A 20 -9.68 -17.60 13.71
CA GLU A 20 -8.58 -18.10 14.57
C GLU A 20 -7.26 -17.41 14.26
N TYR A 21 -7.04 -16.97 13.02
CA TYR A 21 -5.86 -16.21 12.60
C TYR A 21 -5.68 -14.93 13.43
N LYS A 22 -6.74 -14.17 13.72
CA LYS A 22 -6.65 -12.97 14.57
C LYS A 22 -6.21 -13.31 15.98
N ILE A 23 -6.69 -14.42 16.53
CA ILE A 23 -6.33 -14.86 17.89
C ILE A 23 -4.87 -15.33 17.92
N VAL A 24 -4.41 -16.05 16.89
CA VAL A 24 -3.02 -16.49 16.82
C VAL A 24 -2.08 -15.32 16.52
N ALA A 25 -2.41 -14.44 15.57
CA ALA A 25 -1.66 -13.22 15.30
C ALA A 25 -1.58 -12.33 16.55
N LEU A 26 -2.68 -12.13 17.31
CA LEU A 26 -2.66 -11.35 18.55
C LEU A 26 -1.95 -12.06 19.72
N LYS A 27 -2.00 -13.40 19.81
CA LYS A 27 -1.23 -14.19 20.80
C LYS A 27 0.26 -14.23 20.44
N GLN A 28 0.63 -14.26 19.17
CA GLN A 28 2.01 -14.19 18.67
C GLN A 28 2.55 -12.76 18.70
N VAL A 29 1.68 -11.76 18.53
CA VAL A 29 1.98 -10.36 18.85
C VAL A 29 2.23 -10.21 20.34
N LYS A 30 1.76 -11.07 21.26
CA LYS A 30 2.25 -11.11 22.66
C LYS A 30 3.64 -11.77 22.82
N SER A 31 4.14 -12.47 21.79
CA SER A 31 5.55 -12.90 21.67
C SER A 31 6.47 -11.87 21.00
N TYR A 32 5.97 -10.69 20.59
CA TYR A 32 6.73 -9.46 20.26
C TYR A 32 7.87 -9.08 21.22
N LYS A 33 7.86 -9.60 22.45
CA LYS A 33 9.01 -9.49 23.36
C LYS A 33 10.26 -10.03 22.68
N VAL A 34 10.16 -11.14 21.92
CA VAL A 34 11.25 -11.83 21.18
C VAL A 34 11.93 -10.94 20.11
N LEU A 35 11.19 -10.03 19.46
CA LEU A 35 11.77 -9.10 18.49
C LEU A 35 12.39 -7.85 19.14
N LYS A 36 11.96 -7.51 20.37
CA LYS A 36 12.48 -6.43 21.21
C LYS A 36 13.56 -6.89 22.21
N ILE A 37 13.98 -8.15 22.19
CA ILE A 37 14.98 -8.64 23.16
C ILE A 37 16.34 -8.04 22.80
N ASP A 38 16.72 -7.02 23.58
CA ASP A 38 18.11 -6.73 23.90
C ASP A 38 18.65 -7.92 24.70
N THR A 39 19.22 -8.92 24.02
CA THR A 39 20.11 -9.89 24.67
C THR A 39 21.50 -9.77 24.08
N CYS A 40 22.41 -9.45 24.99
CA CYS A 40 23.82 -9.72 24.88
C CYS A 40 24.03 -11.23 24.68
N GLU A 41 25.03 -11.54 23.85
CA GLU A 41 25.68 -12.85 23.67
C GLU A 41 25.10 -13.84 22.66
N ASP A 42 26.06 -14.54 22.05
CA ASP A 42 26.01 -15.15 20.74
C ASP A 42 25.43 -16.56 20.72
N SER A 43 24.98 -16.95 19.52
CA SER A 43 24.77 -18.32 19.02
C SER A 43 23.40 -18.98 19.22
N GLY A 44 22.65 -18.71 20.29
CA GLY A 44 21.31 -19.30 20.55
C GLY A 44 20.14 -18.61 19.83
N ASP A 45 20.12 -17.28 19.89
CA ASP A 45 18.95 -16.42 19.61
C ASP A 45 18.55 -16.35 18.12
N THR A 46 19.44 -16.78 17.22
CA THR A 46 19.14 -16.76 15.78
C THR A 46 18.03 -17.74 15.40
N LYS A 47 17.90 -18.87 16.11
CA LYS A 47 16.91 -19.90 15.74
C LYS A 47 15.48 -19.44 16.01
N GLU A 48 15.25 -18.77 17.14
CA GLU A 48 13.94 -18.24 17.52
C GLU A 48 13.54 -17.06 16.63
N GLN A 49 14.45 -16.10 16.42
CA GLN A 49 14.23 -14.99 15.48
C GLN A 49 13.93 -15.50 14.08
N LYS A 50 14.66 -16.52 13.61
CA LYS A 50 14.43 -17.15 12.31
C LYS A 50 13.06 -17.82 12.27
N GLY A 51 12.65 -18.55 13.31
CA GLY A 51 11.34 -19.17 13.42
C GLY A 51 10.20 -18.15 13.33
N VAL A 52 10.30 -17.03 14.04
CA VAL A 52 9.32 -15.93 13.97
C VAL A 52 9.28 -15.33 12.56
N LEU A 53 10.44 -15.07 11.94
CA LEU A 53 10.48 -14.52 10.58
C LEU A 53 9.89 -15.47 9.53
N TYR A 54 10.07 -16.78 9.68
CA TYR A 54 9.40 -17.77 8.82
C TYR A 54 7.90 -17.76 9.03
N LEU A 55 7.43 -17.76 10.27
CA LEU A 55 6.00 -17.70 10.59
C LEU A 55 5.33 -16.44 10.01
N LEU A 56 6.02 -15.31 10.08
CA LEU A 56 5.54 -14.05 9.54
C LEU A 56 5.49 -14.07 8.01
N LEU A 57 6.53 -14.60 7.37
CA LEU A 57 6.58 -14.74 5.92
C LEU A 57 5.47 -15.68 5.43
N GLY A 58 5.28 -16.82 6.11
CA GLY A 58 4.29 -17.85 5.79
C GLY A 58 4.46 -18.42 4.38
N SER A 59 3.47 -19.19 3.92
CA SER A 59 3.40 -19.57 2.51
C SER A 59 3.10 -18.36 1.61
N GLN A 60 3.41 -18.49 0.32
CA GLN A 60 3.24 -17.45 -0.70
C GLN A 60 1.81 -16.84 -0.74
N HIS A 61 0.80 -17.55 -0.22
CA HIS A 61 -0.61 -17.15 -0.27
C HIS A 61 -1.22 -16.85 1.12
N SER A 62 -0.49 -17.09 2.23
CA SER A 62 -1.02 -16.95 3.61
C SER A 62 -0.14 -16.08 4.52
N SER A 63 0.71 -15.21 3.97
CA SER A 63 1.59 -14.37 4.79
C SER A 63 0.81 -13.54 5.81
N ILE A 64 1.11 -13.75 7.09
CA ILE A 64 0.46 -13.08 8.22
C ILE A 64 0.55 -11.56 8.08
N ILE A 65 1.63 -11.05 7.48
CA ILE A 65 1.85 -9.61 7.33
C ILE A 65 0.87 -8.98 6.32
N THR A 66 0.37 -9.77 5.38
CA THR A 66 -0.37 -9.26 4.21
C THR A 66 -1.87 -9.50 4.28
N GLN A 67 -2.37 -10.25 5.26
CA GLN A 67 -3.80 -10.62 5.34
C GLN A 67 -4.77 -9.46 5.70
N GLY A 68 -4.41 -8.20 5.44
CA GLY A 68 -5.34 -7.08 5.38
C GLY A 68 -5.69 -6.40 6.72
N ASP A 69 -5.21 -6.91 7.86
CA ASP A 69 -5.38 -6.24 9.15
C ASP A 69 -4.28 -5.21 9.40
N LEU A 70 -4.61 -3.94 9.16
CA LEU A 70 -3.71 -2.81 9.41
C LEU A 70 -3.18 -2.76 10.85
N ASN A 71 -3.98 -3.21 11.82
CA ASN A 71 -3.59 -3.25 13.24
C ASN A 71 -2.40 -4.20 13.50
N VAL A 72 -2.32 -5.30 12.75
CA VAL A 72 -1.16 -6.22 12.82
C VAL A 72 0.07 -5.51 12.28
N MET A 73 -0.07 -4.80 11.15
CA MET A 73 1.04 -4.04 10.55
C MET A 73 1.52 -2.88 11.44
N VAL A 74 0.61 -2.17 12.13
CA VAL A 74 0.96 -1.13 13.13
C VAL A 74 1.89 -1.67 14.21
N SER A 75 1.64 -2.90 14.67
CA SER A 75 2.45 -3.51 15.72
C SER A 75 3.74 -4.12 15.16
N LEU A 76 3.63 -4.79 14.01
CA LEU A 76 4.70 -5.62 13.46
C LEU A 76 5.71 -4.82 12.64
N GLY A 77 5.26 -3.86 11.82
CA GLY A 77 6.13 -3.08 10.94
C GLY A 77 7.27 -2.40 11.70
N PRO A 78 6.96 -1.55 12.70
CA PRO A 78 7.98 -0.93 13.55
C PRO A 78 8.83 -1.96 14.30
N ALA A 79 8.24 -3.07 14.79
CA ALA A 79 8.99 -4.10 15.52
C ALA A 79 10.02 -4.82 14.62
N ILE A 80 9.70 -5.09 13.36
CA ILE A 80 10.64 -5.69 12.41
C ILE A 80 11.79 -4.70 12.11
N VAL A 81 11.47 -3.42 11.93
CA VAL A 81 12.47 -2.37 11.69
C VAL A 81 13.43 -2.22 12.88
N LEU A 82 12.88 -2.21 14.10
CA LEU A 82 13.64 -2.05 15.35
C LEU A 82 14.38 -3.32 15.78
N SER A 83 14.05 -4.49 15.20
CA SER A 83 14.71 -5.74 15.57
C SER A 83 16.22 -5.69 15.31
N LYS A 84 17.00 -6.48 16.07
CA LYS A 84 18.47 -6.52 15.98
C LYS A 84 18.95 -6.82 14.54
N PRO A 85 19.94 -6.08 14.02
CA PRO A 85 20.57 -6.41 12.74
C PRO A 85 21.31 -7.75 12.89
N SER A 86 21.20 -8.59 11.85
CA SER A 86 21.86 -9.89 11.82
C SER A 86 22.82 -9.92 10.64
N GLU A 87 24.02 -10.45 10.86
CA GLU A 87 25.03 -10.66 9.81
C GLU A 87 24.79 -11.97 9.04
N LYS A 88 24.04 -12.91 9.63
CA LYS A 88 23.74 -14.19 8.99
C LYS A 88 22.86 -13.99 7.75
N LEU A 89 23.39 -14.40 6.60
CA LEU A 89 22.71 -14.26 5.29
C LEU A 89 21.29 -14.86 5.27
N SER A 90 21.05 -15.95 6.00
CA SER A 90 19.72 -16.56 6.05
C SER A 90 18.66 -15.65 6.69
N VAL A 91 19.02 -14.90 7.74
CA VAL A 91 18.12 -13.94 8.40
C VAL A 91 17.94 -12.69 7.55
N ILE A 92 19.03 -12.22 6.91
CA ILE A 92 18.97 -11.08 5.98
C ILE A 92 18.01 -11.38 4.83
N ARG A 93 18.10 -12.59 4.23
CA ARG A 93 17.21 -13.02 3.16
C ARG A 93 15.75 -13.11 3.59
N LEU A 94 15.48 -13.56 4.83
CA LEU A 94 14.11 -13.60 5.36
C LEU A 94 13.52 -12.21 5.54
N LYS A 95 14.28 -11.29 6.14
CA LYS A 95 13.88 -9.89 6.28
C LYS A 95 13.61 -9.23 4.93
N GLN A 96 14.48 -9.48 3.94
CA GLN A 96 14.25 -9.00 2.57
C GLN A 96 13.01 -9.63 1.95
N GLY A 97 12.79 -10.94 2.13
CA GLY A 97 11.60 -11.63 1.65
C GLY A 97 10.31 -11.04 2.22
N ILE A 98 10.31 -10.65 3.49
CA ILE A 98 9.20 -9.92 4.12
C ILE A 98 8.95 -8.58 3.42
N VAL A 99 10.01 -7.78 3.22
CA VAL A 99 9.91 -6.50 2.51
C VAL A 99 9.34 -6.69 1.11
N ASP A 100 9.83 -7.67 0.37
CA ASP A 100 9.38 -7.96 -0.99
C ASP A 100 7.92 -8.45 -1.01
N THR A 101 7.50 -9.20 0.01
CA THR A 101 6.12 -9.69 0.15
C THR A 101 5.16 -8.55 0.43
N ILE A 102 5.51 -7.66 1.36
CA ILE A 102 4.75 -6.43 1.64
C ILE A 102 4.68 -5.58 0.36
N ASN A 103 5.80 -5.37 -0.31
CA ASN A 103 5.86 -4.58 -1.53
C ASN A 103 4.92 -5.07 -2.63
N LYS A 104 4.81 -6.40 -2.80
CA LYS A 104 4.01 -7.02 -3.86
C LYS A 104 2.54 -7.15 -3.51
N ASN A 105 2.23 -7.46 -2.26
CA ASN A 105 0.91 -7.97 -1.89
C ASN A 105 0.13 -7.02 -0.95
N PHE A 106 0.76 -5.98 -0.40
CA PHE A 106 0.10 -5.11 0.56
C PHE A 106 -0.89 -4.15 -0.13
N CYS A 107 -2.18 -4.48 -0.03
CA CYS A 107 -3.27 -3.68 -0.57
C CYS A 107 -3.92 -2.82 0.53
N LEU A 108 -3.85 -1.50 0.40
CA LEU A 108 -4.50 -0.53 1.30
C LEU A 108 -6.01 -0.35 1.04
N ASN A 109 -6.64 -1.28 0.31
CA ASN A 109 -8.00 -1.13 -0.22
C ASN A 109 -9.08 -0.99 0.88
N THR A 110 -8.76 -1.28 2.15
CA THR A 110 -9.70 -1.28 3.29
C THR A 110 -9.58 -0.04 4.19
N LEU A 111 -8.93 1.04 3.75
CA LEU A 111 -8.87 2.29 4.52
C LEU A 111 -10.24 2.97 4.66
N GLU A 112 -11.03 2.98 3.59
CA GLU A 112 -12.38 3.54 3.59
C GLU A 112 -13.33 2.56 2.93
N LEU A 113 -14.18 1.91 3.73
CA LEU A 113 -15.25 1.06 3.22
C LEU A 113 -16.54 1.89 3.12
N LYS A 114 -17.09 1.98 1.91
CA LYS A 114 -18.38 2.61 1.61
C LYS A 114 -19.30 1.59 0.97
N ILE A 115 -20.49 1.42 1.55
CA ILE A 115 -21.57 0.61 0.98
C ILE A 115 -22.46 1.58 0.21
N SER A 116 -22.68 1.34 -1.09
CA SER A 116 -23.56 2.19 -1.90
C SER A 116 -25.04 1.82 -1.69
N ASP A 117 -25.92 2.79 -1.90
CA ASP A 117 -27.38 2.56 -1.81
C ASP A 117 -27.88 1.52 -2.82
N THR A 118 -27.19 1.37 -3.96
CA THR A 118 -27.45 0.31 -4.93
C THR A 118 -27.19 -1.08 -4.38
N CYS A 119 -26.12 -1.25 -3.59
CA CYS A 119 -25.83 -2.51 -2.91
C CYS A 119 -26.87 -2.79 -1.81
N LEU A 120 -27.32 -1.77 -1.08
CA LEU A 120 -28.40 -1.91 -0.10
C LEU A 120 -29.72 -2.32 -0.76
N ALA A 121 -30.07 -1.73 -1.90
CA ALA A 121 -31.25 -2.10 -2.67
C ALA A 121 -31.16 -3.55 -3.17
N ALA A 122 -30.02 -3.95 -3.72
CA ALA A 122 -29.80 -5.33 -4.16
C ALA A 122 -29.87 -6.34 -3.00
N ALA A 123 -29.27 -6.02 -1.85
CA ALA A 123 -29.33 -6.86 -0.65
C ALA A 123 -30.77 -7.04 -0.14
N ARG A 124 -31.59 -5.96 -0.16
CA ARG A 124 -33.02 -6.03 0.18
C ARG A 124 -33.80 -6.91 -0.80
N THR A 125 -33.48 -6.87 -2.09
CA THR A 125 -34.08 -7.74 -3.11
C THR A 125 -33.68 -9.20 -2.89
N LEU A 126 -32.40 -9.46 -2.60
CA LEU A 126 -31.90 -10.80 -2.29
C LEU A 126 -32.55 -11.40 -1.04
N TRP A 127 -32.80 -10.59 -0.01
CA TRP A 127 -33.46 -11.03 1.23
C TRP A 127 -34.88 -11.57 1.00
N LYS A 128 -35.56 -11.07 -0.04
CA LYS A 128 -36.93 -11.50 -0.42
C LYS A 128 -36.94 -12.72 -1.34
N HIS A 129 -35.80 -13.07 -1.93
CA HIS A 129 -35.66 -14.19 -2.87
C HIS A 129 -35.54 -15.53 -2.14
N LEU A 130 -35.90 -16.63 -2.80
CA LEU A 130 -35.77 -17.99 -2.26
C LEU A 130 -34.36 -18.56 -2.51
N PRO A 131 -33.76 -19.30 -1.57
CA PRO A 131 -34.24 -19.58 -0.22
C PRO A 131 -34.17 -18.35 0.68
N GLN A 132 -35.24 -18.08 1.43
CA GLN A 132 -35.30 -16.93 2.33
C GLN A 132 -34.39 -17.16 3.54
N PRO A 133 -33.66 -16.12 4.01
CA PRO A 133 -32.91 -16.19 5.25
C PRO A 133 -33.83 -16.54 6.42
N ALA A 134 -33.35 -17.36 7.37
CA ALA A 134 -34.07 -17.69 8.59
C ALA A 134 -34.28 -16.48 9.53
N LEU A 135 -33.52 -15.41 9.32
CA LEU A 135 -33.57 -14.18 10.10
C LEU A 135 -34.48 -13.13 9.43
N PRO A 136 -35.21 -12.33 10.22
CA PRO A 136 -36.01 -11.23 9.69
C PRO A 136 -35.12 -10.20 8.98
N GLN A 137 -35.72 -9.45 8.07
CA GLN A 137 -35.03 -8.33 7.43
C GLN A 137 -34.61 -7.31 8.51
N PRO A 138 -33.38 -6.76 8.45
CA PRO A 138 -32.90 -5.83 9.47
C PRO A 138 -33.78 -4.59 9.59
N ASP A 139 -34.01 -4.16 10.83
CA ASP A 139 -34.78 -2.96 11.14
C ASP A 139 -34.00 -1.69 10.77
N GLN A 140 -34.71 -0.57 10.61
CA GLN A 140 -34.08 0.71 10.29
C GLN A 140 -33.04 1.13 11.35
N ASN A 141 -33.30 0.82 12.63
CA ASN A 141 -32.36 1.07 13.71
C ASN A 141 -31.08 0.24 13.58
N GLU A 142 -31.18 -1.03 13.20
CA GLU A 142 -30.01 -1.91 13.00
C GLU A 142 -29.17 -1.47 11.80
N ILE A 143 -29.82 -0.99 10.73
CA ILE A 143 -29.15 -0.42 9.56
C ILE A 143 -28.37 0.83 9.95
N GLU A 144 -28.96 1.71 10.77
CA GLU A 144 -28.31 2.93 11.25
C GLU A 144 -27.14 2.61 12.20
N GLU A 145 -27.31 1.66 13.11
CA GLU A 145 -26.23 1.18 13.98
C GLU A 145 -25.08 0.58 13.17
N GLY A 146 -25.38 -0.23 12.15
CA GLY A 146 -24.40 -0.77 11.21
C GLY A 146 -23.63 0.33 10.48
N ALA A 147 -24.33 1.38 10.02
CA ALA A 147 -23.70 2.53 9.38
C ALA A 147 -22.80 3.31 10.35
N GLN A 148 -23.20 3.46 11.62
CA GLN A 148 -22.37 4.09 12.65
C GLN A 148 -21.12 3.26 12.98
N LYS A 149 -21.27 1.93 13.14
CA LYS A 149 -20.16 0.99 13.32
C LYS A 149 -19.17 1.04 12.16
N LEU A 150 -19.67 1.09 10.92
CA LEU A 150 -18.83 1.23 9.72
C LEU A 150 -18.05 2.56 9.71
N LYS A 151 -18.69 3.68 10.05
CA LYS A 151 -18.01 4.97 10.19
C LYS A 151 -16.94 4.93 11.27
N GLN A 152 -17.21 4.28 12.40
CA GLN A 152 -16.23 4.12 13.47
C GLN A 152 -15.04 3.25 13.04
N LEU A 153 -15.29 2.16 12.31
CA LEU A 153 -14.26 1.31 11.75
C LEU A 153 -13.34 2.08 10.80
N ASN A 154 -13.91 2.84 9.86
CA ASN A 154 -13.14 3.66 8.93
C ASN A 154 -12.28 4.71 9.66
N ARG A 155 -12.82 5.35 10.70
CA ARG A 155 -12.06 6.28 11.55
C ARG A 155 -10.89 5.59 12.26
N SER A 156 -11.13 4.40 12.81
CA SER A 156 -10.09 3.59 13.47
C SER A 156 -9.00 3.17 12.48
N ASN A 157 -9.37 2.72 11.28
CA ASN A 157 -8.42 2.31 10.25
C ASN A 157 -7.55 3.49 9.79
N LEU A 158 -8.15 4.67 9.59
CA LEU A 158 -7.39 5.87 9.23
C LEU A 158 -6.43 6.30 10.33
N ALA A 159 -6.86 6.24 11.60
CA ALA A 159 -6.00 6.53 12.73
C ALA A 159 -4.83 5.55 12.84
N ALA A 160 -5.09 4.24 12.71
CA ALA A 160 -4.07 3.20 12.69
C ALA A 160 -3.05 3.41 11.55
N TYR A 161 -3.51 3.83 10.37
CA TYR A 161 -2.65 4.09 9.21
C TYR A 161 -1.70 5.25 9.45
N ASN A 162 -2.24 6.38 9.91
CA ASN A 162 -1.42 7.55 10.24
C ASN A 162 -0.43 7.23 11.36
N ASN A 163 -0.87 6.49 12.38
CA ASN A 163 -0.01 6.05 13.48
C ASN A 163 1.12 5.14 12.98
N LEU A 164 0.85 4.19 12.09
CA LEU A 164 1.89 3.34 11.50
C LEU A 164 2.94 4.17 10.75
N LEU A 165 2.51 5.13 9.93
CA LEU A 165 3.43 5.99 9.20
C LEU A 165 4.27 6.87 10.13
N ASP A 166 3.65 7.43 11.16
CA ASP A 166 4.35 8.26 12.15
C ASP A 166 5.33 7.43 12.99
N GLU A 167 4.97 6.21 13.42
CA GLU A 167 5.89 5.31 14.13
C GLU A 167 7.06 4.87 13.26
N LEU A 168 6.83 4.53 11.98
CA LEU A 168 7.93 4.19 11.06
C LEU A 168 8.87 5.39 10.85
N LEU A 169 8.33 6.60 10.75
CA LEU A 169 9.15 7.81 10.68
C LEU A 169 9.92 8.05 11.98
N ARG A 170 9.28 7.85 13.13
CA ARG A 170 9.90 7.94 14.46
C ARG A 170 11.10 7.01 14.57
N CYS A 171 10.96 5.74 14.17
CA CYS A 171 12.06 4.78 14.13
C CYS A 171 13.25 5.28 13.30
N ILE A 172 13.00 5.99 12.19
CA ILE A 172 14.08 6.50 11.33
C ILE A 172 14.77 7.73 11.94
N LEU A 173 14.03 8.57 12.65
CA LEU A 173 14.55 9.85 13.16
C LEU A 173 15.22 9.72 14.53
N GLU A 174 14.66 8.90 15.42
CA GLU A 174 15.06 8.86 16.84
C GLU A 174 16.01 7.72 17.16
N GLU A 175 15.95 6.61 16.42
CA GLU A 175 16.69 5.39 16.76
C GLU A 175 17.96 5.24 15.90
N PRO A 176 19.08 4.74 16.48
CA PRO A 176 20.30 4.45 15.74
C PRO A 176 20.15 3.16 14.91
N LEU A 177 19.36 3.24 13.84
CA LEU A 177 19.11 2.11 12.96
C LEU A 177 20.31 1.78 12.06
N HIS A 178 20.64 0.49 11.98
CA HIS A 178 21.51 -0.03 10.93
C HIS A 178 20.94 0.31 9.54
N TRP A 179 21.80 0.69 8.59
CA TRP A 179 21.40 1.22 7.28
C TRP A 179 20.36 0.34 6.54
N ARG A 180 20.47 -0.99 6.62
CA ARG A 180 19.47 -1.92 6.02
C ARG A 180 18.08 -1.77 6.63
N HIS A 181 17.97 -1.55 7.94
CA HIS A 181 16.69 -1.36 8.62
C HIS A 181 16.12 0.03 8.37
N ARG A 182 16.99 1.05 8.25
CA ARG A 182 16.58 2.38 7.77
C ARG A 182 15.96 2.29 6.37
N LEU A 183 16.61 1.62 5.42
CA LEU A 183 16.07 1.40 4.07
C LEU A 183 14.77 0.58 4.08
N MET A 184 14.66 -0.40 4.96
CA MET A 184 13.43 -1.18 5.17
C MET A 184 12.27 -0.29 5.61
N ALA A 185 12.47 0.56 6.62
CA ALA A 185 11.45 1.49 7.10
C ALA A 185 11.02 2.49 6.02
N MET A 186 11.98 3.04 5.28
CA MET A 186 11.68 3.92 4.14
C MET A 186 10.89 3.21 3.04
N THR A 187 11.20 1.93 2.79
CA THR A 187 10.49 1.10 1.80
C THR A 187 9.07 0.81 2.25
N PHE A 188 8.85 0.50 3.54
CA PHE A 188 7.50 0.34 4.11
C PHE A 188 6.68 1.60 3.93
N ILE A 189 7.21 2.77 4.28
CA ILE A 189 6.49 4.03 4.08
C ILE A 189 6.15 4.24 2.60
N LYS A 190 7.08 3.95 1.68
CA LYS A 190 6.84 4.04 0.24
C LYS A 190 5.73 3.10 -0.23
N ASP A 191 5.63 1.91 0.33
CA ASP A 191 4.61 0.90 -0.03
C ASP A 191 3.24 1.22 0.57
N LEU A 192 3.22 1.91 1.71
CA LEU A 192 2.00 2.38 2.37
C LEU A 192 1.38 3.62 1.70
N VAL A 193 1.67 3.89 0.43
CA VAL A 193 1.10 5.02 -0.31
C VAL A 193 -0.38 4.78 -0.62
N HIS A 194 -1.25 5.71 -0.23
CA HIS A 194 -2.67 5.68 -0.59
C HIS A 194 -3.05 6.85 -1.51
N PRO A 195 -3.76 6.64 -2.63
CA PRO A 195 -4.06 7.71 -3.59
C PRO A 195 -4.94 8.82 -3.00
N ASN A 196 -5.85 8.49 -2.07
CA ASN A 196 -6.79 9.45 -1.48
C ASN A 196 -6.34 9.99 -0.12
N GLN A 197 -5.22 9.52 0.45
CA GLN A 197 -4.71 10.03 1.72
C GLN A 197 -3.31 10.63 1.51
N PRO A 198 -3.17 11.96 1.58
CA PRO A 198 -1.87 12.60 1.41
C PRO A 198 -0.96 12.32 2.61
N TYR A 199 0.35 12.26 2.37
CA TYR A 199 1.33 12.13 3.45
C TYR A 199 1.30 13.33 4.41
N SER A 200 1.62 13.08 5.68
CA SER A 200 1.79 14.14 6.68
C SER A 200 2.95 15.08 6.33
N ALA A 201 2.88 16.34 6.75
CA ALA A 201 3.93 17.33 6.48
C ALA A 201 5.31 16.90 7.01
N LYS A 202 5.34 16.13 8.12
CA LYS A 202 6.58 15.58 8.70
C LYS A 202 7.24 14.59 7.73
N LEU A 203 6.47 13.66 7.17
CA LEU A 203 6.94 12.70 6.17
C LEU A 203 7.41 13.40 4.89
N VAL A 204 6.64 14.37 4.41
CA VAL A 204 7.02 15.16 3.22
C VAL A 204 8.36 15.84 3.43
N ARG A 205 8.55 16.51 4.57
CA ARG A 205 9.82 17.17 4.90
C ARG A 205 10.98 16.19 4.95
N TYR A 206 10.80 15.04 5.61
CA TYR A 206 11.83 14.01 5.69
C TYR A 206 12.25 13.52 4.30
N PHE A 207 11.30 13.12 3.45
CA PHE A 207 11.62 12.58 2.13
C PHE A 207 12.16 13.62 1.15
N LEU A 208 11.78 14.90 1.29
CA LEU A 208 12.40 15.98 0.52
C LEU A 208 13.87 16.18 0.91
N GLN A 209 14.20 16.12 2.20
CA GLN A 209 15.59 16.18 2.67
C GLN A 209 16.38 14.94 2.22
N ALA A 210 15.75 13.76 2.24
CA ALA A 210 16.38 12.51 1.80
C ALA A 210 16.72 12.47 0.29
N LEU A 211 16.22 13.42 -0.53
CA LEU A 211 16.59 13.51 -1.95
C LEU A 211 18.07 13.86 -2.16
N ILE A 212 18.68 14.58 -1.22
CA ILE A 212 20.09 15.00 -1.27
C ILE A 212 20.98 14.18 -0.33
N HIS A 213 20.48 13.06 0.19
CA HIS A 213 21.22 12.19 1.10
C HIS A 213 22.44 11.53 0.41
N ASP A 214 23.48 11.21 1.17
CA ASP A 214 24.71 10.62 0.62
C ASP A 214 24.50 9.20 0.07
N SER A 215 23.65 8.41 0.74
CA SER A 215 23.28 7.07 0.25
C SER A 215 22.41 7.16 -1.00
N LEU A 216 22.87 6.50 -2.07
CA LEU A 216 22.15 6.40 -3.33
C LEU A 216 20.81 5.65 -3.18
N GLU A 217 20.77 4.65 -2.31
CA GLU A 217 19.59 3.82 -2.02
C GLU A 217 18.49 4.66 -1.37
N GLU A 218 18.84 5.50 -0.40
CA GLU A 218 17.89 6.43 0.24
C GLU A 218 17.33 7.42 -0.77
N ARG A 219 18.19 8.01 -1.62
CA ARG A 219 17.75 8.92 -2.69
C ARG A 219 16.79 8.25 -3.67
N LYS A 220 17.03 7.00 -4.05
CA LYS A 220 16.15 6.22 -4.95
C LYS A 220 14.77 6.02 -4.34
N ILE A 221 14.69 5.67 -3.06
CA ILE A 221 13.42 5.51 -2.36
C ILE A 221 12.72 6.87 -2.24
N ALA A 222 13.44 7.91 -1.81
CA ALA A 222 12.91 9.26 -1.66
C ALA A 222 12.34 9.82 -2.97
N THR A 223 13.03 9.62 -4.09
CA THR A 223 12.56 10.05 -5.41
C THR A 223 11.21 9.42 -5.76
N ARG A 224 11.03 8.13 -5.46
CA ARG A 224 9.76 7.42 -5.69
C ARG A 224 8.65 7.96 -4.78
N VAL A 225 8.93 8.15 -3.49
CA VAL A 225 7.98 8.69 -2.52
C VAL A 225 7.54 10.10 -2.89
N VAL A 226 8.47 10.98 -3.23
CA VAL A 226 8.18 12.36 -3.67
C VAL A 226 7.36 12.37 -4.96
N THR A 227 7.64 11.45 -5.90
CA THR A 227 6.81 11.29 -7.10
C THR A 227 5.36 10.95 -6.74
N PHE A 228 5.14 10.10 -5.74
CA PHE A 228 3.80 9.81 -5.25
C PHE A 228 3.14 11.02 -4.56
N MET A 229 3.88 11.76 -3.74
CA MET A 229 3.40 13.00 -3.11
C MET A 229 2.92 14.01 -4.16
N LEU A 230 3.70 14.22 -5.22
CA LEU A 230 3.34 15.12 -6.32
C LEU A 230 2.12 14.62 -7.10
N LYS A 231 1.97 13.30 -7.26
CA LYS A 231 0.77 12.69 -7.86
C LYS A 231 -0.47 12.92 -7.00
N GLN A 232 -0.37 12.78 -5.68
CA GLN A 232 -1.47 13.04 -4.74
C GLN A 232 -1.88 14.52 -4.76
N GLN A 233 -0.93 15.44 -4.88
CA GLN A 233 -1.17 16.89 -4.95
C GLN A 233 -1.59 17.40 -6.33
N LYS A 234 -1.62 16.54 -7.35
CA LYS A 234 -1.95 16.94 -8.71
C LYS A 234 -3.40 17.43 -8.79
N ARG A 235 -3.57 18.70 -9.19
CA ARG A 235 -4.90 19.31 -9.40
C ARG A 235 -5.64 18.59 -10.53
N LYS A 236 -6.96 18.39 -10.36
CA LYS A 236 -7.82 17.82 -11.40
C LYS A 236 -7.92 18.82 -12.57
N HIS A 237 -7.45 18.41 -13.76
CA HIS A 237 -7.63 19.19 -14.98
C HIS A 237 -8.99 18.85 -15.60
N ILE A 238 -9.83 19.87 -15.81
CA ILE A 238 -11.14 19.71 -16.45
C ILE A 238 -10.92 19.29 -17.90
N LYS A 239 -11.44 18.13 -18.28
CA LYS A 239 -11.46 17.70 -19.68
C LYS A 239 -12.63 18.38 -20.38
N VAL A 240 -12.33 19.16 -21.42
CA VAL A 240 -13.34 19.78 -22.28
C VAL A 240 -13.51 18.91 -23.53
N TYR A 241 -14.69 18.33 -23.70
CA TYR A 241 -15.04 17.60 -24.90
C TYR A 241 -15.55 18.60 -25.94
N ARG A 242 -14.79 18.80 -27.03
CA ARG A 242 -15.29 19.51 -28.20
C ARG A 242 -15.87 18.49 -29.17
N ILE A 243 -17.19 18.56 -29.36
CA ILE A 243 -17.85 17.84 -30.45
C ILE A 243 -17.56 18.62 -31.73
N PHE A 244 -16.72 18.07 -32.60
CA PHE A 244 -16.55 18.57 -33.95
C PHE A 244 -17.80 18.16 -34.75
N LEU A 245 -18.86 18.96 -34.66
CA LEU A 245 -19.96 18.85 -35.61
C LEU A 245 -19.42 19.35 -36.95
N ASN A 246 -19.05 18.43 -37.84
CA ASN A 246 -18.94 18.77 -39.25
C ASN A 246 -20.32 19.30 -39.67
N LYS A 247 -20.41 20.62 -39.86
CA LYS A 247 -21.50 21.19 -40.63
C LYS A 247 -21.35 20.61 -42.04
N SER A 248 -22.25 19.68 -42.31
CA SER A 248 -22.59 19.09 -43.59
C SER A 248 -22.16 17.63 -43.83
N TYR A 249 -23.18 16.91 -44.30
CA TYR A 249 -23.23 15.61 -44.97
C TYR A 249 -23.33 14.36 -44.08
N LYS A 250 -24.54 13.81 -44.12
CA LYS A 250 -24.98 12.48 -43.68
C LYS A 250 -24.17 11.41 -44.42
N ILE A 251 -22.98 11.04 -43.92
CA ILE A 251 -22.22 9.91 -44.45
C ILE A 251 -22.57 8.66 -43.65
N ARG A 252 -23.52 7.88 -44.19
CA ARG A 252 -23.77 6.48 -43.84
C ARG A 252 -22.60 5.63 -44.36
N SER A 253 -21.48 5.61 -43.63
CA SER A 253 -20.37 4.65 -43.82
C SER A 253 -19.26 5.04 -42.84
N LEU A 254 -19.05 4.23 -41.80
CA LEU A 254 -17.85 4.29 -40.96
C LEU A 254 -16.66 3.78 -41.79
N ARG A 255 -16.23 4.57 -42.76
CA ARG A 255 -14.93 4.42 -43.41
C ARG A 255 -14.02 5.44 -42.74
N CYS A 256 -12.87 4.99 -42.23
CA CYS A 256 -11.84 5.82 -41.62
C CYS A 256 -11.28 6.81 -42.65
N PHE A 257 -12.03 7.86 -42.96
CA PHE A 257 -11.63 8.88 -43.90
C PHE A 257 -10.76 9.87 -43.13
N TRP A 258 -9.46 9.87 -43.44
CA TRP A 258 -8.53 10.92 -43.06
C TRP A 258 -8.88 12.22 -43.81
N GLY A 259 -10.06 12.78 -43.53
CA GLY A 259 -10.55 14.02 -44.12
C GLY A 259 -9.94 15.26 -43.44
N ASN A 260 -10.03 16.39 -44.14
CA ASN A 260 -9.48 17.71 -43.79
C ASN A 260 -9.78 18.23 -42.37
N SER A 261 -10.70 17.61 -41.63
CA SER A 261 -10.96 17.88 -40.20
C SER A 261 -9.72 17.61 -39.30
N ASN A 262 -8.77 16.79 -39.74
CA ASN A 262 -7.51 16.51 -39.03
C ASN A 262 -6.39 17.52 -39.30
N GLN A 263 -6.57 18.51 -40.19
CA GLN A 263 -5.53 19.48 -40.51
C GLN A 263 -5.16 20.35 -39.28
N PHE A 264 -6.12 20.62 -38.41
CA PHE A 264 -5.90 21.35 -37.15
C PHE A 264 -5.06 20.57 -36.13
N LEU A 265 -5.25 19.24 -36.06
CA LEU A 265 -4.43 18.36 -35.22
C LEU A 265 -3.02 18.18 -35.80
N LYS A 266 -2.87 18.12 -37.13
CA LYS A 266 -1.55 18.12 -37.80
C LYS A 266 -0.75 19.39 -37.53
N ASN A 267 -1.39 20.56 -37.51
CA ASN A 267 -0.72 21.82 -37.17
C ASN A 267 -0.40 21.92 -35.67
N SER A 268 -1.25 21.35 -34.81
CA SER A 268 -0.99 21.28 -33.36
C SER A 268 0.19 20.36 -33.02
N LEU A 269 0.37 19.26 -33.78
CA LEU A 269 1.56 18.40 -33.69
C LEU A 269 2.84 19.14 -34.08
N LYS A 270 2.82 19.97 -35.14
CA LYS A 270 3.96 20.85 -35.49
C LYS A 270 4.28 21.89 -34.40
N CYS A 271 3.26 22.41 -33.71
CA CYS A 271 3.46 23.30 -32.56
C CYS A 271 4.05 22.57 -31.35
N TYR A 272 3.62 21.33 -31.10
CA TYR A 272 4.15 20.51 -30.00
C TYR A 272 5.59 20.04 -30.28
N GLU A 273 5.92 19.69 -31.52
CA GLU A 273 7.29 19.39 -31.97
C GLU A 273 8.20 20.62 -31.89
N ARG A 274 7.71 21.82 -32.22
CA ARG A 274 8.45 23.08 -31.99
C ARG A 274 8.70 23.35 -30.50
N TYR A 275 7.72 23.08 -29.65
CA TYR A 275 7.85 23.25 -28.20
C TYR A 275 8.84 22.24 -27.60
N SER A 276 8.82 21.00 -28.09
CA SER A 276 9.77 19.93 -27.72
C SER A 276 11.19 20.28 -28.17
N ASN A 277 11.39 20.71 -29.43
CA ASN A 277 12.70 21.07 -29.97
C ASN A 277 13.29 22.35 -29.36
N ASN A 278 12.45 23.32 -28.96
CA ASN A 278 12.93 24.49 -28.20
C ASN A 278 13.35 24.11 -26.77
N LYS A 279 12.76 23.09 -26.16
CA LYS A 279 13.17 22.60 -24.83
C LYS A 279 14.55 21.92 -24.86
N THR A 280 14.85 21.17 -25.91
CA THR A 280 16.19 20.61 -26.17
C THR A 280 17.22 21.70 -26.49
N ARG A 281 16.81 22.79 -27.15
CA ARG A 281 17.68 23.95 -27.44
C ARG A 281 17.99 24.81 -26.21
N ILE A 282 17.06 24.91 -25.26
CA ILE A 282 17.29 25.59 -23.97
C ILE A 282 18.22 24.75 -23.07
N GLN A 283 18.14 23.42 -23.15
CA GLN A 283 19.07 22.52 -22.45
C GLN A 283 20.50 22.54 -23.03
N SER A 284 20.69 22.83 -24.33
CA SER A 284 22.03 23.01 -24.90
C SER A 284 22.63 24.40 -24.71
N ILE A 285 21.83 25.42 -24.38
CA ILE A 285 22.30 26.77 -24.02
C ILE A 285 22.70 26.84 -22.54
N SER A 286 22.17 25.96 -21.68
CA SER A 286 22.55 25.89 -20.25
C SER A 286 23.78 25.02 -19.95
N ASN A 287 24.38 24.37 -20.97
CA ASN A 287 25.60 23.56 -20.87
C ASN A 287 26.79 24.22 -21.60
N LYS A 288 26.85 25.55 -21.61
CA LYS A 288 28.04 26.34 -21.93
C LYS A 288 28.52 27.08 -20.70
#